data_AF-A0A2U3KDY6-F1
#
_entry.id   AF-A0A2U3KDY6-F1
#
_cell.length_a   1.000
_cell.length_b   1.000
_cell.length_c   1.000
_cell.angle_alpha   90.00
_cell.angle_beta   90.00
_cell.angle_gamma   90.00
#
_symmetry.space_group_name_H-M   'P 1'
#
loop_
_entity.id
_entity.type
_entity.pdbx_description
1 polymer ?
#
loop_
_entity_poly.entity_id
_entity_poly.type
_entity_poly.pdbx_seq_one_letter_code
_entity_poly.pdbx_strand_id
1 'polypeptide(L)'
;MMAAAAAAVRSAGPAVRRSFWTGTPEIYFSKAIDNSRLVKMEDPQRSHERRQFCAALVFFFLLVFGYTWQHFRAIEYGYQIEAAKRELSGLTEMNHALRLEDASLRNPERIDLLARRMGLTPPVPGQVIRMDAAAGDSQGPVMATAAPVTVIAGQ
;
A
#
# COMPACT_ATOMS: atom_id res chain seq x y z
N MET A 1 -34.80 58.74 -24.55
CA MET A 1 -35.31 59.78 -23.63
C MET A 1 -35.70 59.08 -22.33
N MET A 2 -35.41 59.71 -21.19
CA MET A 2 -35.60 59.28 -19.78
C MET A 2 -34.32 58.78 -19.08
N ALA A 3 -33.89 59.67 -18.19
CA ALA A 3 -32.68 59.66 -17.38
C ALA A 3 -32.87 58.83 -16.11
N ALA A 4 -31.80 58.13 -15.70
CA ALA A 4 -31.69 57.55 -14.37
C ALA A 4 -31.06 58.58 -13.43
N ALA A 5 -31.84 59.03 -12.45
CA ALA A 5 -31.42 59.95 -11.41
C ALA A 5 -30.58 59.22 -10.35
N ALA A 6 -29.28 59.51 -10.29
CA ALA A 6 -28.42 59.04 -9.22
C ALA A 6 -28.53 60.00 -8.02
N ALA A 7 -28.99 59.47 -6.89
CA ALA A 7 -29.13 60.18 -5.63
C ALA A 7 -27.76 60.66 -5.12
N ALA A 8 -27.60 61.98 -5.05
CA ALA A 8 -26.44 62.60 -4.43
C ALA A 8 -26.58 62.52 -2.90
N VAL A 9 -25.80 61.63 -2.28
CA VAL A 9 -25.58 61.64 -0.83
C VAL A 9 -24.81 62.91 -0.48
N ARG A 10 -25.51 63.92 0.04
CA ARG A 10 -24.88 65.09 0.70
C ARG A 10 -24.31 64.61 2.03
N SER A 11 -22.99 64.47 2.12
CA SER A 11 -22.30 64.35 3.38
C SER A 11 -22.39 65.68 4.13
N ALA A 12 -23.03 65.65 5.30
CA ALA A 12 -23.07 66.78 6.21
C ALA A 12 -21.66 67.06 6.74
N GLY A 13 -21.09 68.23 6.42
CA GLY A 13 -19.85 68.70 7.02
C GLY A 13 -20.02 68.99 8.51
N PRO A 14 -18.99 68.80 9.35
CA PRO A 14 -19.12 68.97 10.79
C PRO A 14 -19.40 70.43 11.14
N ALA A 15 -20.43 70.66 11.96
CA ALA A 15 -20.73 71.97 12.52
C ALA A 15 -19.63 72.38 13.50
N VAL A 16 -18.80 73.34 13.10
CA VAL A 16 -17.72 73.90 13.91
C VAL A 16 -18.31 74.65 15.09
N ARG A 17 -18.32 74.03 16.27
CA ARG A 17 -18.62 74.72 17.54
C ARG A 17 -17.40 75.60 17.89
N ARG A 18 -17.59 76.91 17.92
CA ARG A 18 -16.55 77.87 18.31
C ARG A 18 -16.29 77.75 19.82
N SER A 19 -15.25 77.01 20.17
CA SER A 19 -14.67 77.01 21.51
C SER A 19 -13.79 78.25 21.67
N PHE A 20 -14.13 79.10 22.63
CA PHE A 20 -13.32 80.23 23.09
C PHE A 20 -12.28 79.70 24.08
N TRP A 21 -11.17 79.12 23.61
CA TRP A 21 -10.02 78.79 24.46
C TRP A 21 -8.71 78.92 23.66
N THR A 22 -7.76 79.69 24.18
CA THR A 22 -6.44 79.95 23.61
C THR A 22 -5.47 78.83 23.97
N GLY A 23 -5.75 77.62 23.48
CA GLY A 23 -4.77 76.54 23.37
C GLY A 23 -4.26 76.49 21.94
N THR A 24 -2.99 76.13 21.74
CA THR A 24 -2.35 75.93 20.42
C THR A 24 -3.32 75.27 19.44
N PRO A 25 -3.60 75.87 18.27
CA PRO A 25 -4.49 75.26 17.30
C PRO A 25 -3.88 73.92 16.88
N GLU A 26 -4.56 72.82 17.19
CA GLU A 26 -4.18 71.50 16.70
C GLU A 26 -4.51 71.46 15.21
N ILE A 27 -3.53 71.87 14.39
CA ILE A 27 -3.65 71.88 12.95
C ILE A 27 -3.52 70.44 12.47
N TYR A 28 -4.65 69.78 12.25
CA TYR A 28 -4.70 68.52 11.52
C TYR A 28 -4.30 68.78 10.06
N PHE A 29 -3.02 68.60 9.74
CA PHE A 29 -2.57 68.50 8.36
C PHE A 29 -3.04 67.17 7.79
N SER A 30 -4.20 67.18 7.12
CA SER A 30 -4.66 66.07 6.28
C SER A 30 -3.80 66.01 5.01
N LYS A 31 -2.54 65.61 5.16
CA LYS A 31 -1.66 65.33 4.03
C LYS A 31 -2.21 64.08 3.36
N ALA A 32 -2.91 64.25 2.24
CA ALA A 32 -3.30 63.15 1.38
C ALA A 32 -2.01 62.48 0.89
N ILE A 33 -1.65 61.35 1.49
CA ILE A 33 -0.51 60.56 1.05
C ILE A 33 -0.90 59.97 -0.30
N ASP A 34 -0.47 60.62 -1.37
CA ASP A 34 -0.67 60.12 -2.72
C ASP A 34 0.32 58.98 -2.98
N ASN A 35 -0.17 57.76 -2.83
CA ASN A 35 0.59 56.53 -3.06
C ASN A 35 0.64 56.15 -4.56
N SER A 36 0.13 56.99 -5.47
CA SER A 36 0.10 56.70 -6.91
C SER A 36 1.47 56.50 -7.53
N ARG A 37 2.54 57.00 -6.89
CA ARG A 37 3.93 56.90 -7.34
C ARG A 37 4.78 55.92 -6.55
N LEU A 38 4.22 55.20 -5.58
CA LEU A 38 4.94 54.10 -4.92
C LEU A 38 5.05 52.92 -5.89
N VAL A 39 6.09 52.95 -6.72
CA VAL A 39 6.56 51.76 -7.42
C VAL A 39 7.31 50.93 -6.41
N LYS A 40 6.83 49.72 -6.15
CA LYS A 40 7.52 48.74 -5.32
C LYS A 40 8.85 48.40 -6.01
N MET A 41 9.92 49.07 -5.62
CA MET A 41 11.27 48.66 -6.00
C MET A 41 11.54 47.35 -5.29
N GLU A 42 11.48 46.25 -6.04
CA GLU A 42 11.94 44.96 -5.55
C GLU A 42 13.46 44.97 -5.56
N ASP A 43 14.06 45.07 -4.38
CA ASP A 43 15.49 44.84 -4.22
C ASP A 43 15.82 43.44 -4.75
N PRO A 44 16.59 43.31 -5.85
CA PRO A 44 16.85 42.01 -6.47
C PRO A 44 17.55 41.05 -5.50
N GLN A 45 18.40 41.57 -4.62
CA GLN A 45 19.08 40.81 -3.57
C GLN A 45 18.13 40.08 -2.62
N ARG A 46 17.06 40.75 -2.14
CA ARG A 46 16.07 40.13 -1.22
C ARG A 46 15.24 39.03 -1.89
N SER A 47 15.04 39.12 -3.21
CA SER A 47 14.37 38.06 -3.97
C SER A 47 15.19 36.76 -3.98
N HIS A 48 16.52 36.84 -4.05
CA HIS A 48 17.38 35.65 -4.03
C HIS A 48 17.36 34.95 -2.67
N GLU A 49 17.47 35.70 -1.58
CA GLU A 49 17.36 35.15 -0.22
C GLU A 49 16.01 34.45 -0.03
N ARG A 50 14.91 35.11 -0.41
CA ARG A 50 13.56 34.54 -0.30
C ARG A 50 13.40 33.25 -1.12
N ARG A 51 14.00 33.19 -2.32
CA ARG A 51 14.03 31.97 -3.15
C ARG A 51 14.86 30.86 -2.52
N GLN A 52 15.99 31.18 -1.89
CA GLN A 52 16.82 30.21 -1.18
C GLN A 52 16.09 29.63 0.04
N PHE A 53 15.40 30.46 0.83
CA PHE A 53 14.57 29.98 1.94
C PHE A 53 13.42 29.09 1.46
N CYS A 54 12.71 29.47 0.38
CA CYS A 54 11.68 28.62 -0.20
C CYS A 54 12.26 27.30 -0.74
N ALA A 55 13.41 27.33 -1.42
CA ALA A 55 14.06 26.14 -1.93
C ALA A 55 14.49 25.20 -0.79
N ALA A 56 15.05 25.74 0.30
CA ALA A 56 15.41 24.97 1.48
C ALA A 56 14.18 24.32 2.14
N LEU A 57 13.06 25.04 2.25
CA LEU A 57 11.80 24.51 2.78
C LEU A 57 11.24 23.38 1.90
N VAL A 58 11.22 23.57 0.58
CA VAL A 58 10.76 22.55 -0.37
C VAL A 58 11.66 21.31 -0.29
N PHE A 59 12.97 21.50 -0.22
CA PHE A 59 13.92 20.40 -0.08
C PHE A 59 13.70 19.62 1.22
N PHE A 60 13.56 20.31 2.35
CA PHE A 60 13.26 19.68 3.63
C PHE A 60 11.92 18.92 3.60
N PHE A 61 10.88 19.51 3.00
CA PHE A 61 9.58 18.87 2.82
C PHE A 61 9.69 17.59 1.99
N LEU A 62 10.44 17.61 0.88
CA LEU A 62 10.68 16.43 0.05
C LEU A 62 11.42 15.32 0.81
N LEU A 63 12.39 15.66 1.65
CA LEU A 63 13.09 14.68 2.48
C LEU A 63 12.15 14.00 3.47
N VAL A 64 11.36 14.78 4.21
CA VAL A 64 10.41 14.23 5.19
C VAL A 64 9.34 13.38 4.49
N PHE A 65 8.75 13.90 3.41
CA PHE A 65 7.70 13.19 2.68
C PHE A 65 8.24 11.92 2.02
N GLY A 66 9.43 11.98 1.43
CA GLY A 66 10.12 10.82 0.85
C GLY A 66 10.43 9.76 1.91
N TYR A 67 10.90 10.17 3.09
CA TYR A 67 11.14 9.27 4.21
C TYR A 67 9.85 8.59 4.68
N THR A 68 8.78 9.34 4.89
CA THR A 68 7.48 8.79 5.31
C THR A 68 6.91 7.87 4.23
N TRP A 69 7.04 8.23 2.95
CA TRP A 69 6.62 7.39 1.83
C TRP A 69 7.39 6.07 1.78
N GLN A 70 8.72 6.11 1.95
CA GLN A 70 9.55 4.92 2.01
C GLN A 70 9.19 4.04 3.23
N HIS A 71 8.96 4.66 4.38
CA HIS A 71 8.52 3.96 5.58
C HIS A 71 7.15 3.29 5.38
N PHE A 72 6.21 3.97 4.72
CA PHE A 72 4.90 3.41 4.40
C PHE A 72 5.00 2.23 3.43
N ARG A 73 5.86 2.32 2.40
CA ARG A 73 6.16 1.20 1.50
C ARG A 73 6.79 0.03 2.24
N ALA A 74 7.71 0.28 3.16
CA ALA A 74 8.31 -0.77 3.99
C ALA A 74 7.26 -1.48 4.86
N ILE A 75 6.25 -0.76 5.37
CA ILE A 75 5.13 -1.36 6.11
C ILE A 75 4.28 -2.26 5.18
N GLU A 76 3.95 -1.79 3.97
CA GLU A 76 3.18 -2.56 2.98
C GLU A 76 3.91 -3.84 2.55
N TYR A 77 5.24 -3.77 2.35
CA TYR A 77 6.07 -4.96 2.09
C TYR A 77 6.17 -5.88 3.30
N GLY A 78 6.25 -5.33 4.52
CA GLY A 78 6.26 -6.12 5.75
C GLY A 78 5.02 -6.99 5.90
N TYR A 79 3.84 -6.44 5.60
CA TYR A 79 2.58 -7.20 5.63
C TYR A 79 2.49 -8.25 4.53
N GLN A 80 2.94 -7.95 3.31
CA GLN A 80 2.95 -8.94 2.23
C GLN A 80 3.88 -10.12 2.54
N ILE A 81 5.04 -9.84 3.13
CA ILE A 81 5.99 -10.88 3.57
C ILE A 81 5.37 -11.71 4.69
N GLU A 82 4.70 -11.09 5.66
CA GLU A 82 4.08 -11.84 6.76
C GLU A 82 2.89 -12.67 6.29
N ALA A 83 2.08 -12.15 5.35
CA ALA A 83 0.98 -12.90 4.73
C ALA A 83 1.49 -14.12 3.96
N ALA A 84 2.49 -13.94 3.10
CA ALA A 84 3.11 -15.03 2.35
C ALA A 84 3.77 -16.07 3.28
N LYS A 85 4.37 -15.63 4.38
CA LYS A 85 4.97 -16.53 5.38
C LYS A 85 3.93 -17.37 6.10
N ARG A 86 2.75 -16.81 6.42
CA ARG A 86 1.63 -17.54 7.03
C ARG A 86 1.03 -18.58 6.09
N GLU A 87 0.93 -18.26 4.80
CA GLU A 87 0.46 -19.20 3.79
C GLU A 87 1.42 -20.38 3.65
N LEU A 88 2.73 -20.11 3.57
CA LEU A 88 3.75 -21.14 3.52
C LEU A 88 3.72 -22.02 4.77
N SER A 89 3.64 -21.43 5.97
CA SER A 89 3.56 -22.22 7.21
C SER A 89 2.33 -23.13 7.23
N GLY A 90 1.17 -22.61 6.82
CA GLY A 90 -0.06 -23.40 6.73
C GLY A 90 0.07 -24.57 5.75
N LEU A 91 0.63 -24.33 4.57
CA LEU A 91 0.89 -25.38 3.58
C LEU A 91 1.89 -26.42 4.08
N THR A 92 2.92 -26.02 4.82
CA THR A 92 3.91 -26.96 5.39
C THR A 92 3.31 -27.83 6.49
N GLU A 93 2.46 -27.27 7.35
CA GLU A 93 1.74 -28.03 8.37
C GLU A 93 0.79 -29.05 7.74
N MET A 94 0.02 -28.62 6.72
CA MET A 94 -0.85 -29.53 5.96
C MET A 94 -0.06 -30.64 5.27
N ASN A 95 1.08 -30.32 4.64
CA ASN A 95 1.91 -31.32 4.01
C ASN A 95 2.46 -32.33 5.04
N HIS A 96 2.86 -31.85 6.21
CA HIS A 96 3.35 -32.70 7.28
C HIS A 96 2.25 -33.64 7.79
N ALA A 97 1.04 -33.12 8.02
CA ALA A 97 -0.12 -33.92 8.41
C ALA A 97 -0.44 -35.01 7.38
N LEU A 98 -0.49 -34.65 6.09
CA LEU A 98 -0.74 -35.59 4.99
C LEU A 98 0.33 -36.69 4.90
N ARG A 99 1.61 -36.35 5.11
CA ARG A 99 2.69 -37.36 5.14
C ARG A 99 2.54 -38.31 6.33
N LEU A 100 2.07 -37.81 7.46
CA LEU A 100 1.83 -38.61 8.66
C LEU A 100 0.64 -39.56 8.45
N GLU A 101 -0.43 -39.08 7.81
CA GLU A 101 -1.56 -39.91 7.40
C GLU A 101 -1.15 -40.98 6.40
N ASP A 102 -0.40 -40.62 5.36
CA ASP A 102 0.10 -41.58 4.36
C ASP A 102 0.99 -42.65 5.00
N ALA A 103 1.91 -42.26 5.89
CA ALA A 103 2.74 -43.20 6.65
C ALA A 103 1.89 -44.12 7.56
N SER A 104 0.83 -43.59 8.17
CA SER A 104 -0.10 -44.37 9.00
C SER A 104 -0.94 -45.36 8.16
N LEU A 105 -1.36 -44.94 6.96
CA LEU A 105 -2.10 -45.79 6.01
C LEU A 105 -1.22 -46.87 5.40
N ARG A 106 0.05 -46.57 5.15
CA ARG A 106 1.06 -47.51 4.64
C ARG A 106 1.61 -48.45 5.71
N ASN A 107 1.25 -48.28 6.98
CA ASN A 107 1.77 -49.11 8.05
C ASN A 107 1.32 -50.58 7.86
N PRO A 108 2.25 -51.52 7.57
CA PRO A 108 1.92 -52.91 7.24
C PRO A 108 1.21 -53.64 8.38
N GLU A 109 1.54 -53.34 9.64
CA GLU A 109 0.84 -53.94 10.79
C GLU A 109 -0.65 -53.57 10.81
N ARG A 110 -0.96 -52.31 10.46
CA ARG A 110 -2.34 -51.81 10.41
C ARG A 110 -3.11 -52.47 9.27
N ILE A 111 -2.45 -52.66 8.12
CA ILE A 111 -3.00 -53.36 6.95
C ILE A 111 -3.27 -54.82 7.30
N ASP A 112 -2.33 -55.52 7.93
CA ASP A 112 -2.46 -56.93 8.32
C ASP A 112 -3.58 -57.14 9.35
N LEU A 113 -3.72 -56.25 10.33
CA LEU A 113 -4.82 -56.30 11.30
C LEU A 113 -6.17 -56.10 10.62
N LEU A 114 -6.27 -55.16 9.67
CA LEU A 114 -7.49 -54.90 8.91
C LEU A 114 -7.84 -56.08 7.99
N ALA A 115 -6.83 -56.66 7.31
CA ALA A 115 -6.97 -57.83 6.45
C ALA A 115 -7.52 -59.03 7.24
N ARG A 116 -6.94 -59.31 8.41
CA ARG A 116 -7.41 -60.38 9.31
C ARG A 116 -8.84 -60.17 9.78
N ARG A 117 -9.24 -58.92 10.10
CA ARG A 117 -10.64 -58.60 10.45
C ARG A 117 -11.61 -58.83 9.30
N MET A 118 -11.17 -58.66 8.06
CA MET A 118 -11.94 -58.96 6.86
C MET A 118 -11.87 -60.44 6.44
N GLY A 119 -11.25 -61.30 7.26
CA GLY A 119 -11.08 -62.73 6.95
C GLY A 119 -10.02 -63.04 5.89
N LEU A 120 -9.26 -62.02 5.45
CA LEU A 120 -8.15 -62.19 4.52
C LEU A 120 -6.94 -62.73 5.29
N THR A 121 -6.36 -63.81 4.78
CA THR A 121 -5.17 -64.46 5.35
C THR A 121 -4.04 -64.44 4.32
N PRO A 122 -2.76 -64.30 4.75
CA PRO A 122 -1.64 -64.35 3.83
C PRO A 122 -1.61 -65.70 3.09
N PRO A 123 -1.36 -65.71 1.78
CA PRO A 123 -1.39 -66.93 0.98
C PRO A 123 -0.27 -67.89 1.38
N VAL A 124 -0.56 -69.19 1.35
CA VAL A 124 0.43 -70.25 1.63
C VAL A 124 1.45 -70.28 0.48
N PRO A 125 2.75 -70.52 0.73
CA PRO A 125 3.75 -70.67 -0.33
C PRO A 125 3.29 -71.74 -1.34
N GLY A 126 3.07 -71.32 -2.61
CA GLY A 126 2.56 -72.16 -3.69
C GLY A 126 1.12 -71.88 -4.14
N GLN A 127 0.34 -71.09 -3.39
CA GLN A 127 -1.07 -70.76 -3.71
C GLN A 127 -1.22 -69.55 -4.66
N VAL A 128 -0.13 -68.83 -4.92
CA VAL A 128 -0.14 -67.65 -5.79
C VAL A 128 0.15 -68.08 -7.23
N ILE A 129 -0.91 -68.27 -8.02
CA ILE A 129 -0.80 -68.50 -9.46
C ILE A 129 -0.67 -67.14 -10.13
N ARG A 130 0.55 -66.77 -10.54
CA ARG A 130 0.74 -65.62 -11.44
C ARG A 130 0.26 -66.04 -12.82
N MET A 131 -0.85 -65.47 -13.28
CA MET A 131 -1.19 -65.56 -14.70
C MET A 131 -0.18 -64.71 -15.47
N ASP A 132 0.70 -65.36 -16.22
CA ASP A 132 1.58 -64.68 -17.16
C ASP A 132 0.70 -63.97 -18.19
N ALA A 133 0.71 -62.64 -18.15
CA ALA A 133 0.00 -61.75 -19.08
C ALA A 133 0.65 -61.74 -20.48
N ALA A 134 1.13 -62.89 -20.96
CA ALA A 134 1.71 -63.08 -22.29
C ALA A 134 0.84 -63.97 -23.19
N ALA A 135 -0.33 -64.43 -22.73
CA ALA A 135 -1.22 -65.29 -23.52
C ALA A 135 -2.69 -64.83 -23.53
N GLY A 136 -2.94 -63.53 -23.45
CA GLY A 136 -4.28 -62.96 -23.55
C GLY A 136 -4.23 -61.53 -24.07
N ASP A 137 -4.45 -61.39 -25.37
CA ASP A 137 -4.85 -60.21 -26.14
C ASP A 137 -4.12 -58.88 -25.91
N SER A 138 -3.46 -58.44 -26.98
CA SER A 138 -2.77 -57.17 -27.22
C SER A 138 -3.70 -55.92 -27.22
N GLN A 139 -4.77 -55.92 -26.42
CA GLN A 139 -5.73 -54.80 -26.29
C GLN A 139 -6.19 -54.61 -24.83
N GLY A 140 -5.25 -54.30 -23.93
CA GLY A 140 -5.55 -53.85 -22.56
C GLY A 140 -5.06 -52.41 -22.34
N PRO A 141 -5.76 -51.59 -21.52
CA PRO A 141 -5.48 -50.17 -21.39
C PRO A 141 -4.07 -49.92 -20.83
N VAL A 142 -3.33 -49.05 -21.53
CA VAL A 142 -1.97 -48.64 -21.19
C VAL A 142 -1.98 -47.97 -19.81
N MET A 143 -1.48 -48.68 -18.80
CA MET A 143 -1.28 -48.11 -17.47
C MET A 143 -0.14 -47.08 -17.55
N ALA A 144 -0.49 -45.81 -17.35
CA ALA A 144 0.47 -44.72 -17.33
C ALA A 144 1.45 -44.91 -16.16
N THR A 145 2.71 -45.24 -16.47
CA THR A 145 3.78 -45.26 -15.48
C THR A 145 4.26 -43.83 -15.28
N ALA A 146 4.22 -43.33 -14.04
CA ALA A 146 4.71 -42.01 -13.70
C ALA A 146 6.25 -42.04 -13.64
N ALA A 147 6.91 -41.61 -14.71
CA ALA A 147 8.33 -41.33 -14.67
C ALA A 147 8.61 -40.18 -13.67
N PRO A 148 9.63 -40.28 -12.79
CA PRO A 148 9.95 -39.20 -11.87
C PRO A 148 10.45 -37.97 -12.64
N VAL A 149 9.66 -36.90 -12.62
CA VAL A 149 10.03 -35.58 -13.14
C VAL A 149 11.26 -35.11 -12.37
N THR A 150 12.42 -35.16 -13.01
CA THR A 150 13.67 -34.67 -12.45
C THR A 150 13.72 -33.16 -12.68
N VAL A 151 13.52 -32.39 -11.63
CA VAL A 151 13.58 -30.92 -11.67
C VAL A 151 15.04 -30.51 -11.76
N ILE A 152 15.47 -30.01 -12.92
CA ILE A 152 16.80 -29.43 -13.10
C ILE A 152 16.77 -28.05 -12.42
N ALA A 153 17.50 -27.92 -11.31
CA ALA A 153 17.73 -26.64 -10.66
C ALA A 153 18.51 -25.72 -11.62
N GLY A 154 17.93 -24.57 -11.95
CA GLY A 154 18.56 -23.53 -12.77
C GLY A 154 19.74 -22.88 -12.04
N GLN A 155 20.79 -22.62 -12.83
CA GLN A 155 22.01 -21.87 -12.48
C GLN A 155 21.70 -20.45 -12.03
#